data_AF-A0A3D0T5Y0-F1
#
_entry.id   AF-A0A3D0T5Y0-F1
#
_cell.length_a   1.000
_cell.length_b   1.000
_cell.length_c   1.000
_cell.angle_alpha   90.00
_cell.angle_beta   90.00
_cell.angle_gamma   90.00
#
_symmetry.space_group_name_H-M   'P 1'
#
loop_
_entity.id
_entity.type
_entity.pdbx_description
1 polymer ?
#
loop_
_entity_poly.entity_id
_entity_poly.type
_entity_poly.pdbx_seq_one_letter_code
_entity_poly.pdbx_strand_id
1 'polypeptide(L)' 'MDRLWFSVTSDLFVNLSAGWFAAALIVPSTSKKTLRLNFWLFTFDILAGIFCLVVSFYFKKGSI' A
#
# COMPACT_ATOMS: atom_id res chain seq x y z
N MET A 1 12.63 14.37 -19.27
CA MET A 1 11.22 14.32 -18.79
C MET A 1 10.99 13.18 -17.80
N ASP A 2 11.95 12.25 -17.72
CA ASP A 2 11.83 10.98 -16.99
C ASP A 2 11.79 11.15 -15.47
N ARG A 3 12.62 12.04 -14.90
CA ARG A 3 12.67 12.29 -13.45
C ARG A 3 11.33 12.75 -12.84
N LEU A 4 10.53 13.50 -13.61
CA LEU A 4 9.25 14.03 -13.13
C LEU A 4 8.21 12.91 -13.05
N TRP A 5 8.18 12.01 -14.04
CA TRP A 5 7.35 10.80 -14.01
C TRP A 5 7.75 9.85 -12.89
N PHE A 6 9.06 9.62 -12.68
CA PHE A 6 9.53 8.80 -11.55
C PHE A 6 9.10 9.37 -10.20
N SER A 7 9.15 10.70 -10.01
CA SER A 7 8.70 11.34 -8.78
C SER A 7 7.19 11.19 -8.58
N VAL A 8 6.38 11.50 -9.61
CA VAL A 8 4.91 11.41 -9.53
C VAL A 8 4.46 9.97 -9.29
N THR A 9 5.06 8.99 -9.96
CA THR A 9 4.78 7.57 -9.72
C THR A 9 5.20 7.18 -8.30
N SER A 10 6.37 7.61 -7.82
CA SER A 10 6.81 7.35 -6.44
C SER A 10 5.80 7.89 -5.42
N ASP A 11 5.34 9.13 -5.58
CA ASP A 11 4.38 9.77 -4.68
C ASP A 11 3.01 9.08 -4.73
N LEU A 12 2.55 8.68 -5.92
CA LEU A 12 1.32 7.88 -6.07
C LEU A 12 1.41 6.54 -5.33
N PHE A 13 2.52 5.81 -5.45
CA PHE A 13 2.70 4.54 -4.75
C PHE A 13 2.81 4.70 -3.23
N VAL A 14 3.42 5.79 -2.74
CA VAL A 14 3.43 6.12 -1.31
C VAL A 14 2.00 6.39 -0.82
N ASN A 15 1.23 7.20 -1.55
CA ASN A 15 -0.15 7.50 -1.17
C ASN A 15 -1.05 6.25 -1.23
N LEU A 16 -0.85 5.40 -2.23
CA LEU A 16 -1.57 4.13 -2.35
C LEU A 16 -1.23 3.21 -1.17
N SER A 17 0.03 3.12 -0.76
CA SER A 17 0.43 2.33 0.41
C SER A 17 -0.24 2.81 1.70
N ALA A 18 -0.34 4.13 1.91
CA ALA A 18 -1.06 4.70 3.05
C ALA A 18 -2.56 4.35 3.01
N GLY A 19 -3.16 4.31 1.82
CA GLY A 19 -4.54 3.85 1.61
C GLY A 19 -4.75 2.38 2.01
N TRP A 20 -3.83 1.49 1.64
CA TRP A 20 -3.88 0.07 2.03
C TRP A 20 -3.73 -0.12 3.54
N PHE A 21 -2.83 0.62 4.21
CA PHE A 21 -2.72 0.58 5.67
C PHE A 21 -3.98 1.12 6.38
N ALA A 22 -4.59 2.18 5.84
CA ALA A 22 -5.86 2.69 6.37
C ALA A 22 -7.01 1.69 6.18
N ALA A 23 -7.09 1.05 5.02
CA ALA A 23 -8.05 -0.03 4.76
C ALA A 23 -7.87 -1.20 5.72
N ALA A 24 -6.62 -1.60 5.98
CA ALA A 24 -6.30 -2.64 6.96
C ALA A 24 -6.89 -2.32 8.34
N LEU A 25 -6.86 -1.07 8.80
CA LEU A 25 -7.41 -0.71 10.12
C LEU A 25 -8.93 -0.53 10.12
N ILE A 26 -9.50 0.03 9.06
CA ILE A 26 -10.93 0.35 8.98
C ILE A 26 -11.76 -0.92 8.72
N VAL A 27 -11.39 -1.74 7.73
CA VAL A 27 -12.15 -2.93 7.30
C VAL A 27 -12.51 -3.90 8.45
N PRO A 28 -11.57 -4.31 9.33
CA PRO A 28 -11.91 -5.17 10.46
C PRO A 28 -12.74 -4.44 11.53
N SER A 29 -12.66 -3.11 11.61
CA SER A 29 -13.45 -2.30 12.55
C SER A 29 -14.91 -2.15 12.11
N THR A 30 -15.21 -2.11 10.80
CA THR A 30 -16.58 -1.96 10.29
C THR A 30 -17.27 -3.28 9.99
N SER A 31 -16.52 -4.35 9.74
CA SER A 31 -17.07 -5.63 9.31
C SER A 31 -17.34 -6.59 10.47
N LYS A 32 -18.61 -6.79 10.83
CA LYS A 32 -19.07 -7.78 11.84
C LYS A 32 -18.93 -9.26 11.38
N LYS A 33 -18.32 -9.52 10.22
CA LYS A 33 -18.15 -10.89 9.68
C LYS A 33 -17.02 -11.66 10.39
N THR A 34 -17.09 -12.98 10.30
CA THR A 34 -16.21 -13.99 10.92
C THR A 34 -14.75 -13.53 11.07
N LEU A 35 -14.26 -13.55 12.31
CA LEU A 35 -12.90 -13.16 12.76
C LEU A 35 -11.76 -13.64 11.84
N ARG A 36 -11.91 -14.84 11.27
CA ARG A 36 -10.92 -15.47 10.37
C ARG A 36 -10.80 -14.80 9.00
N LEU A 37 -11.91 -14.31 8.43
CA LEU A 37 -11.91 -13.57 7.16
C LEU A 37 -11.30 -12.17 7.33
N ASN A 38 -11.64 -11.50 8.43
CA ASN A 38 -11.08 -10.19 8.77
C ASN A 38 -9.55 -10.27 8.97
N PHE A 39 -9.03 -11.35 9.57
CA PHE A 39 -7.58 -11.54 9.74
C PHE A 39 -6.85 -11.78 8.41
N TRP A 40 -7.46 -12.52 7.49
CA TRP A 40 -6.89 -12.76 6.16
C TRP A 40 -6.88 -11.49 5.30
N LEU A 41 -7.97 -10.72 5.33
CA LEU A 41 -8.06 -9.41 4.68
C LEU A 41 -7.02 -8.44 5.25
N PHE A 42 -6.88 -8.37 6.57
CA PHE A 42 -5.89 -7.54 7.24
C PHE A 42 -4.45 -7.88 6.80
N THR A 43 -4.13 -9.17 6.74
CA THR A 43 -2.80 -9.63 6.31
C THR A 43 -2.56 -9.26 4.85
N PHE A 44 -3.59 -9.37 3.99
CA PHE A 44 -3.50 -9.01 2.59
C PHE A 44 -3.31 -7.50 2.37
N ASP A 45 -4.06 -6.66 3.09
CA ASP A 45 -3.94 -5.21 3.03
C ASP A 45 -2.54 -4.75 3.48
N ILE A 46 -1.99 -5.34 4.55
CA ILE A 46 -0.62 -5.05 5.00
C ILE A 46 0.42 -5.49 3.96
N LEU A 47 0.28 -6.70 3.40
CA LEU A 47 1.21 -7.19 2.37
C LEU A 47 1.15 -6.35 1.10
N ALA A 48 -0.04 -5.93 0.66
CA ALA A 48 -0.22 -5.05 -0.49
C ALA A 48 0.38 -3.66 -0.24
N GLY A 49 0.21 -3.11 0.98
CA GLY A 49 0.83 -1.87 1.41
C GLY A 49 2.37 -1.94 1.39
N ILE A 50 2.95 -3.00 1.97
CA ILE A 50 4.41 -3.23 1.96
C ILE A 50 4.92 -3.40 0.53
N PHE A 51 4.21 -4.14 -0.31
CA PHE A 51 4.59 -4.34 -1.72
C PHE A 51 4.61 -3.00 -2.49
N CYS A 52 3.60 -2.14 -2.32
CA CYS A 52 3.60 -0.79 -2.91
C CYS A 52 4.79 0.05 -2.44
N LEU A 53 5.14 -0.05 -1.16
CA LEU A 53 6.25 0.70 -0.58
C LEU A 53 7.60 0.23 -1.12
N VAL A 54 7.79 -1.08 -1.28
CA VAL A 54 8.98 -1.68 -1.90
C VAL A 54 9.11 -1.28 -3.38
N VAL A 55 8.01 -1.32 -4.15
CA VAL A 55 7.99 -0.88 -5.55
C VAL A 55 8.34 0.60 -5.65
N SER A 56 7.79 1.45 -4.77
CA SER A 56 8.14 2.88 -4.71
C SER A 56 9.63 3.10 -4.45
N PHE A 57 10.20 2.37 -3.48
CA PHE A 57 11.64 2.42 -3.19
C PHE A 57 12.50 1.96 -4.36
N TYR A 58 12.07 0.94 -5.10
CA TYR A 58 12.80 0.44 -6.26
C TYR A 58 12.79 1.46 -7.41
N PHE A 59 11.64 2.08 -7.68
CA PHE A 59 11.52 3.15 -8.68
C PHE A 59 12.36 4.38 -8.31
N LYS A 60 12.40 4.76 -7.03
CA LYS A 60 13.21 5.88 -6.55
C LYS A 60 14.71 5.60 -6.58
N LYS A 61 15.12 4.36 -6.32
CA LYS A 61 16.54 3.95 -6.37
C LYS A 61 17.05 3.83 -7.81
N GLY A 62 16.18 3.48 -8.77
CA GLY A 62 16.52 3.42 -10.19
C GLY A 62 16.58 4.79 -10.91
N SER A 63 16.15 5.89 -10.26
CA SER A 63 16.19 7.24 -10.83
C SER A 63 17.41 8.08 -10.39
N ILE A 64 18.35 7.48 -9.65
CA ILE A 64 19.63 8.08 -9.21
C ILE A 64 20.71 7.63 -10.18
#